data_AF-A0A486PCU0-F1
#
_entry.id   AF-A0A486PCU0-F1
#
_cell.length_a   1.000
_cell.length_b   1.000
_cell.length_c   1.000
_cell.angle_alpha   90.00
_cell.angle_beta   90.00
_cell.angle_gamma   90.00
#
_symmetry.space_group_name_H-M   'P 1'
#
loop_
_entity.id
_entity.type
_entity.pdbx_description
1 polymer ?
#
loop_
_entity_poly.entity_id
_entity_poly.type
_entity_poly.pdbx_seq_one_letter_code
_entity_poly.pdbx_strand_id
1 'polypeptide(L)'
;MFNQGGNFLALRRILHPLRGKAHPLCAPVQQQHNLFMGDIVAAWSDDRVFRNGHWIFDDAPDELRTVHYVAGGQFYAIGKGSKFEHGPGQD
;
A
#
# COMPACT_ATOMS: atom_id res chain seq x y z
N MET A 1 9.68 -3.59 -3.63
CA MET A 1 9.52 -2.54 -4.65
C MET A 1 9.91 -1.19 -4.06
N PHE A 2 11.20 -0.88 -4.08
CA PHE A 2 11.75 0.42 -3.73
C PHE A 2 12.96 0.61 -4.64
N ASN A 3 12.80 1.37 -5.73
CA ASN A 3 13.90 1.67 -6.62
C ASN A 3 14.58 2.97 -6.16
N GLN A 4 15.80 2.85 -5.68
CA GLN A 4 16.66 3.94 -5.21
C GLN A 4 17.33 4.61 -6.41
N GLY A 5 16.56 5.41 -7.16
CA GLY A 5 17.05 6.05 -8.38
C GLY A 5 16.51 7.47 -8.56
N GLY A 6 17.04 8.42 -7.78
CA GLY A 6 17.11 9.84 -8.14
C GLY A 6 15.84 10.70 -8.00
N ASN A 7 15.61 11.29 -6.81
CA ASN A 7 15.79 12.72 -6.54
C ASN A 7 15.54 12.94 -5.04
N PHE A 8 16.47 13.59 -4.34
CA PHE A 8 16.44 13.72 -2.88
C PHE A 8 15.34 14.68 -2.41
N LEU A 9 14.49 14.24 -1.46
CA LEU A 9 13.93 15.08 -0.40
C LEU A 9 13.49 14.23 0.81
N ALA A 10 14.34 14.26 1.82
CA ALA A 10 14.20 13.95 3.25
C ALA A 10 13.05 13.04 3.75
N LEU A 11 13.43 11.83 4.19
CA LEU A 11 12.75 11.10 5.25
C LEU A 11 12.85 11.92 6.55
N ARG A 12 11.78 12.62 6.97
CA ARG A 12 11.70 13.06 8.37
C ARG A 12 11.52 11.83 9.25
N ARG A 13 12.63 11.44 9.86
CA ARG A 13 12.74 10.54 11.02
C ARG A 13 11.52 10.68 11.93
N ILE A 14 10.76 9.60 12.12
CA ILE A 14 9.89 9.49 13.28
C ILE A 14 10.82 9.39 14.49
N LEU A 15 10.97 10.50 15.21
CA LEU A 15 11.67 10.56 16.47
C LEU A 15 10.63 10.28 17.58
N HIS A 16 10.86 9.21 18.34
CA HIS A 16 10.23 8.81 19.62
C HIS A 16 8.84 8.14 19.62
N PRO A 17 8.61 7.18 20.55
CA PRO A 17 7.29 6.74 20.92
C PRO A 17 6.60 7.88 21.68
N LEU A 18 5.72 8.61 21.00
CA LEU A 18 4.80 9.50 21.69
C LEU A 18 3.80 8.64 22.45
N ARG A 19 4.14 8.36 23.71
CA ARG A 19 3.18 7.99 24.74
C ARG A 19 2.17 9.13 24.83
N GLY A 20 1.03 8.95 24.17
CA GLY A 20 -0.15 9.79 24.26
C GLY A 20 -0.15 10.97 23.29
N LYS A 21 -0.81 10.82 22.14
CA LYS A 21 -2.20 11.29 21.93
C LYS A 21 -2.77 10.53 20.74
N ALA A 22 -3.46 9.43 21.01
CA ALA A 22 -4.39 8.87 20.04
C ALA A 22 -5.43 9.93 19.72
N HIS A 23 -5.84 10.03 18.45
CA HIS A 23 -7.07 10.73 18.11
C HIS A 23 -8.20 10.17 19.00
N PRO A 24 -8.94 11.01 19.75
CA PRO A 24 -9.76 10.57 20.89
C PRO A 24 -10.80 9.50 20.54
N LEU A 25 -11.25 9.45 19.28
CA LEU A 25 -12.19 8.43 18.78
C LEU A 25 -11.56 7.06 18.52
N CYS A 26 -10.22 6.95 18.48
CA CYS A 26 -9.50 5.73 18.11
C CYS A 26 -8.89 4.97 19.29
N ALA A 27 -8.79 5.59 20.47
CA ALA A 27 -8.07 5.02 21.62
C ALA A 27 -8.54 3.59 22.03
N PRO A 28 -9.85 3.25 22.03
CA PRO A 28 -10.30 1.90 22.38
C PRO A 28 -9.88 0.83 21.35
N VAL A 29 -10.05 1.11 20.05
CA VAL A 29 -9.75 0.16 18.96
C VAL A 29 -8.24 -0.06 18.82
N GLN A 30 -7.42 0.98 19.01
CA GLN A 30 -5.97 0.88 18.90
C GLN A 30 -5.36 -0.05 19.98
N GLN A 31 -5.80 0.09 21.23
CA GLN A 31 -5.26 -0.69 22.36
C GLN A 31 -5.70 -2.16 22.32
N GLN A 32 -6.90 -2.44 21.84
CA GLN A 32 -7.43 -3.80 21.78
C GLN A 32 -6.88 -4.61 20.59
N HIS A 33 -6.49 -3.95 19.50
CA HIS A 33 -6.11 -4.62 18.25
C HIS A 33 -4.69 -4.31 17.76
N ASN A 34 -3.88 -3.59 18.54
CA ASN A 34 -2.57 -3.07 18.12
C ASN A 34 -2.65 -2.32 16.77
N LEU A 35 -3.77 -1.61 16.56
CA LEU A 35 -4.02 -0.85 15.34
C LEU A 35 -3.32 0.52 15.45
N PHE A 36 -2.59 0.90 14.42
CA PHE A 36 -1.96 2.22 14.31
C PHE A 36 -2.57 2.96 13.13
N MET A 37 -2.79 4.28 13.30
CA MET A 37 -3.27 5.18 12.24
C MET A 37 -2.28 6.33 12.11
N GLY A 38 -2.02 6.76 10.89
CA GLY A 38 -1.14 7.88 10.60
C GLY A 38 -1.47 8.51 9.25
N ASP A 39 -1.09 9.77 9.08
CA ASP A 39 -1.32 10.51 7.85
C ASP A 39 -0.23 10.22 6.81
N ILE A 40 -0.64 10.07 5.55
CA ILE A 40 0.29 9.92 4.43
C ILE A 40 0.70 11.31 3.94
N VAL A 41 1.99 11.64 4.11
CA VAL A 41 2.53 12.96 3.71
C VAL A 41 3.16 12.97 2.32
N ALA A 42 3.47 11.81 1.75
CA ALA A 42 4.02 11.63 0.41
C ALA A 42 3.88 10.16 -0.04
N ALA A 43 3.89 9.93 -1.35
CA ALA A 43 3.85 8.60 -1.97
C ALA A 43 4.68 8.59 -3.26
N TRP A 44 5.28 7.43 -3.58
CA TRP A 44 6.09 7.20 -4.76
C TRP A 44 5.83 5.80 -5.32
N SER A 45 6.11 5.61 -6.60
CA SER A 45 5.98 4.34 -7.30
C SER A 45 7.02 4.21 -8.42
N ASP A 46 7.24 2.98 -8.91
CA ASP A 46 8.00 2.75 -10.14
C ASP A 46 7.09 3.04 -11.34
N ASP A 47 7.51 3.93 -12.25
CA ASP A 47 6.71 4.35 -13.40
C ASP A 47 6.37 3.19 -14.36
N ARG A 48 7.11 2.08 -14.28
CA ARG A 48 6.82 0.86 -15.06
C ARG A 48 5.56 0.14 -14.60
N VAL A 49 5.12 0.34 -13.37
CA VAL A 49 3.97 -0.37 -12.78
C VAL A 49 2.81 0.55 -12.40
N PHE A 50 3.08 1.84 -12.20
CA PHE A 50 2.06 2.81 -11.81
C PHE A 50 2.30 4.12 -12.56
N ARG A 51 1.31 4.55 -13.33
CA ARG A 51 1.39 5.76 -14.13
C ARG A 51 0.01 6.37 -14.30
N ASN A 52 -0.06 7.70 -14.37
CA ASN A 52 -1.31 8.45 -14.55
C ASN A 52 -2.39 8.09 -13.51
N GLY A 53 -2.00 7.75 -12.28
CA GLY A 53 -2.93 7.37 -11.22
C GLY A 53 -3.45 5.93 -11.28
N HIS A 54 -2.90 5.08 -12.15
CA HIS A 54 -3.36 3.71 -12.34
C HIS A 54 -2.21 2.70 -12.25
N TRP A 55 -2.50 1.54 -11.66
CA TRP A 55 -1.63 0.36 -11.76
C TRP A 55 -1.75 -0.25 -13.16
N ILE A 56 -0.61 -0.65 -13.71
CA ILE A 56 -0.48 -1.25 -15.05
C ILE A 56 0.28 -2.58 -14.96
N PHE A 57 -0.11 -3.44 -14.02
CA PHE A 57 0.54 -4.74 -13.77
C PHE A 57 0.54 -5.68 -14.98
N ASP A 58 -0.47 -5.61 -15.84
CA ASP A 58 -0.57 -6.45 -17.03
C ASP A 58 0.50 -6.13 -18.09
N ASP A 59 1.04 -4.90 -18.08
CA ASP A 59 2.09 -4.43 -19.00
C ASP A 59 3.49 -4.38 -18.34
N ALA A 60 3.56 -4.66 -17.04
CA ALA A 60 4.79 -4.59 -16.25
C ALA A 60 5.48 -5.96 -16.13
N PRO A 61 6.81 -6.01 -15.93
CA PRO A 61 7.51 -7.25 -15.63
C PRO A 61 6.93 -7.97 -14.39
N ASP A 62 6.87 -9.30 -14.44
CA ASP A 62 6.28 -10.12 -13.37
C ASP A 62 6.95 -9.92 -12.01
N GLU A 63 8.26 -9.59 -11.99
CA GLU A 63 9.01 -9.26 -10.77
C GLU A 63 8.50 -8.03 -10.02
N LEU A 64 7.68 -7.18 -10.67
CA LEU A 64 7.09 -5.98 -10.08
C LEU A 64 5.68 -6.23 -9.53
N ARG A 65 5.14 -7.45 -9.65
CA ARG A 65 3.85 -7.81 -9.05
C ARG A 65 3.94 -7.76 -7.52
N THR A 66 2.91 -7.21 -6.89
CA THR A 66 2.79 -7.21 -5.43
C THR A 66 2.54 -8.62 -4.92
N VAL A 67 3.11 -8.94 -3.76
CA VAL A 67 2.92 -10.23 -3.09
C VAL A 67 1.89 -10.12 -1.97
N HIS A 68 0.99 -11.09 -1.89
CA HIS A 68 -0.11 -11.16 -0.94
C HIS A 68 0.03 -12.43 -0.11
N TYR A 69 0.22 -12.27 1.20
CA TYR A 69 0.40 -13.39 2.13
C TYR A 69 -0.93 -14.09 2.41
N VAL A 70 -0.89 -15.42 2.53
CA VAL A 70 -2.05 -16.23 2.93
C VAL A 70 -1.78 -16.93 4.26
N ALA A 71 -0.95 -17.98 4.26
CA ALA A 71 -0.59 -18.75 5.44
C ALA A 71 0.61 -19.67 5.16
N GLY A 72 1.28 -20.16 6.21
CA GLY A 72 2.28 -21.23 6.08
C GLY A 72 3.50 -20.87 5.20
N GLY A 73 3.84 -19.58 5.11
CA GLY A 73 4.90 -19.09 4.22
C GLY A 73 4.53 -19.04 2.73
N GLN A 74 3.26 -19.25 2.39
CA GLN A 74 2.76 -19.16 1.01
C GLN A 74 2.26 -17.75 0.68
N PHE A 75 2.60 -17.31 -0.53
CA PHE A 75 2.26 -16.00 -1.08
C PHE A 75 1.73 -16.15 -2.50
N TYR A 76 0.83 -15.26 -2.90
CA TYR A 76 0.43 -15.09 -4.29
C TYR A 76 0.88 -13.74 -4.81
N ALA A 77 1.39 -13.71 -6.04
CA ALA A 77 1.53 -12.46 -6.77
C ALA A 77 0.15 -11.98 -7.24
N ILE A 78 -0.03 -10.65 -7.39
CA ILE A 78 -1.25 -10.11 -7.99
C ILE A 78 -1.49 -10.72 -9.37
N GLY A 79 -2.75 -11.09 -9.63
CA GLY A 79 -3.16 -11.76 -10.86
C GLY A 79 -3.32 -10.81 -12.04
N LYS A 80 -3.82 -11.37 -13.15
CA LYS A 80 -4.22 -10.60 -14.32
C LYS A 80 -5.39 -9.67 -13.97
N GLY A 81 -5.36 -8.45 -14.51
CA GLY A 81 -6.46 -7.50 -14.38
C GLY A 81 -7.74 -7.97 -15.08
N SER A 82 -8.89 -7.61 -14.51
CA SER A 82 -10.20 -7.78 -15.13
C SER A 82 -10.93 -6.44 -15.11
N LYS A 83 -11.55 -6.07 -16.24
CA LYS A 83 -12.42 -4.90 -16.35
C LYS A 83 -13.86 -5.37 -16.46
N PHE A 84 -14.75 -4.69 -15.74
CA PHE A 84 -16.18 -4.93 -15.77
C PHE A 84 -16.84 -3.64 -16.23
N GLU A 85 -17.72 -3.73 -17.22
CA GLU A 85 -18.49 -2.57 -17.71
C GLU A 85 -19.61 -2.19 -16.72
N HIS A 86 -20.14 -3.18 -15.99
CA HIS A 86 -21.20 -3.01 -15.01
C HIS A 86 -20.84 -3.77 -13.72
N GLY A 87 -21.38 -3.30 -12.59
CA GLY A 87 -21.26 -4.00 -11.30
C GLY A 87 -21.94 -5.38 -11.34
N PRO A 88 -21.54 -6.31 -10.48
CA PRO A 88 -22.21 -7.61 -10.38
C PRO A 88 -23.71 -7.43 -10.10
N GLY A 89 -24.57 -8.11 -10.88
CA GLY A 89 -26.03 -8.09 -10.70
C GLY A 89 -26.82 -7.18 -11.65
N GLN A 90 -26.29 -6.85 -12.83
CA GLN A 90 -26.99 -6.14 -13.90
C GLN A 90 -26.92 -7.00 -15.17
N ASP A 91 -27.89 -7.89 -15.36
CA ASP A 91 -28.19 -8.60 -16.61
C ASP A 91 -29.30 -7.90 -17.42
#